data_AF-A0A955K5P0-F1
#
_entry.id   AF-A0A955K5P0-F1
#
_cell.length_a   1.000
_cell.length_b   1.000
_cell.length_c   1.000
_cell.angle_alpha   90.00
_cell.angle_beta   90.00
_cell.angle_gamma   90.00
#
_symmetry.space_group_name_H-M   'P 1'
#
loop_
_entity.id
_entity.type
_entity.pdbx_description
1 polymer ?
#
loop_
_entity_poly.entity_id
_entity_poly.type
_entity_poly.pdbx_seq_one_letter_code
_entity_poly.pdbx_strand_id
1 'polypeptide(L)'
;MALSASHPGRPWQNGYMERCIKSIKEELGSLANYQNIDELYIGIANAIAYYNNGRIHTSLKLSPRDYAKSLSKPKSRVYAVFGKMGA
;
A
#
# COMPACT_ATOMS: atom_id res chain seq x y z
N MET A 1 -0.57 4.77 -24.44
CA MET A 1 -1.00 4.55 -23.04
C MET A 1 -0.88 3.06 -22.75
N ALA A 2 -0.01 2.64 -21.83
CA ALA A 2 0.13 1.23 -21.50
C ALA A 2 -0.97 0.84 -20.51
N LEU A 3 -1.84 -0.09 -20.91
CA LEU A 3 -2.95 -0.60 -20.06
C LEU A 3 -2.47 -1.58 -18.98
N SER A 4 -1.26 -2.12 -19.12
CA SER A 4 -0.67 -3.13 -18.24
C SER A 4 0.81 -2.83 -17.98
N ALA A 5 1.24 -3.01 -16.74
CA ALA A 5 2.66 -2.95 -16.35
C ALA A 5 3.41 -4.29 -16.59
N SER A 6 2.70 -5.34 -16.98
CA SER A 6 3.25 -6.66 -17.29
C SER A 6 3.21 -6.95 -18.79
N HIS A 7 4.19 -7.71 -19.27
CA HIS A 7 4.25 -8.11 -20.68
C HIS A 7 3.11 -9.09 -21.02
N PRO A 8 2.61 -9.07 -22.26
CA PRO A 8 1.62 -10.06 -22.71
C PRO A 8 2.09 -11.49 -22.44
N GLY A 9 1.19 -12.32 -21.90
CA GLY A 9 1.47 -13.72 -21.60
C GLY A 9 2.42 -13.96 -20.41
N ARG A 10 2.70 -12.94 -19.57
CA ARG A 10 3.63 -13.05 -18.42
C ARG A 10 2.96 -12.75 -17.07
N PRO A 11 2.01 -13.58 -16.61
CA PRO A 11 1.29 -13.36 -15.35
C PRO A 11 2.21 -13.30 -14.12
N TRP A 12 3.33 -14.02 -14.12
CA TRP A 12 4.29 -14.02 -13.00
C TRP A 12 4.91 -12.64 -12.70
N GLN A 13 4.91 -11.71 -13.67
CA GLN A 13 5.37 -10.34 -13.45
C GLN A 13 4.40 -9.52 -12.59
N ASN A 14 3.12 -9.92 -12.52
CA ASN A 14 2.07 -9.20 -11.82
C ASN A 14 1.75 -9.76 -10.43
N GLY A 15 2.53 -10.74 -9.94
CA GLY A 15 2.20 -11.51 -8.74
C GLY A 15 1.98 -10.67 -7.48
N TYR A 16 2.65 -9.51 -7.35
CA TYR A 16 2.44 -8.59 -6.23
C TYR A 16 1.04 -7.97 -6.24
N MET A 17 0.58 -7.49 -7.40
CA MET A 17 -0.76 -6.91 -7.54
C MET A 17 -1.84 -7.97 -7.43
N GLU A 18 -1.63 -9.15 -8.01
CA GLU A 18 -2.55 -10.28 -7.88
C GLU A 18 -2.75 -10.68 -6.42
N ARG A 19 -1.66 -10.78 -5.65
CA ARG A 19 -1.71 -11.04 -4.21
C ARG A 19 -2.43 -9.93 -3.45
N CYS A 20 -2.16 -8.65 -3.77
CA CYS A 20 -2.84 -7.51 -3.16
C CYS A 20 -4.36 -7.59 -3.35
N ILE A 21 -4.82 -7.77 -4.59
CA ILE A 21 -6.24 -7.89 -4.91
C ILE A 21 -6.87 -9.12 -4.25
N LYS A 22 -6.17 -10.26 -4.19
CA LYS A 22 -6.64 -11.46 -3.48
C LYS A 22 -6.91 -11.14 -2.00
N SER A 23 -5.95 -10.51 -1.32
CA SER A 23 -6.12 -10.15 0.09
C SER A 23 -7.26 -9.16 0.29
N ILE A 24 -7.42 -8.14 -0.56
CA ILE A 24 -8.55 -7.20 -0.45
C ILE A 24 -9.90 -7.94 -0.59
N LYS A 25 -10.00 -8.89 -1.52
CA LYS A 25 -11.22 -9.70 -1.68
C LYS A 25 -11.49 -10.62 -0.48
N GLU A 26 -10.44 -11.17 0.13
CA GLU A 26 -10.57 -11.96 1.36
C GLU A 26 -11.11 -11.10 2.52
N GLU A 27 -10.65 -9.85 2.65
CA GLU A 27 -11.16 -8.91 3.66
C GLU A 27 -12.59 -8.43 3.37
N LEU A 28 -12.96 -8.25 2.10
CA LEU A 28 -14.30 -7.86 1.70
C LEU A 28 -15.34 -8.95 2.01
N GLY A 29 -14.93 -10.22 1.98
CA GLY A 29 -15.80 -11.35 2.28
C GLY A 29 -16.90 -11.58 1.22
N SER A 30 -18.03 -12.13 1.67
CA SER A 30 -19.15 -12.46 0.77
C SER A 30 -19.86 -11.19 0.28
N LEU A 31 -20.08 -11.08 -1.02
CA LEU A 31 -20.85 -9.98 -1.61
C LEU A 31 -22.33 -10.00 -1.19
N ALA A 32 -22.83 -11.15 -0.74
CA ALA A 32 -24.21 -11.26 -0.23
C ALA A 32 -24.44 -10.50 1.09
N ASN A 33 -23.36 -10.04 1.75
CA ASN A 33 -23.46 -9.23 2.96
C ASN A 33 -23.87 -7.77 2.66
N TYR A 34 -23.82 -7.34 1.39
CA TYR A 34 -24.13 -5.98 0.98
C TYR A 34 -25.50 -5.92 0.31
N GLN A 35 -26.35 -5.00 0.74
CA GLN A 35 -27.72 -4.83 0.25
C GLN A 35 -27.79 -4.04 -1.06
N ASN A 36 -26.81 -3.17 -1.31
CA ASN A 36 -26.77 -2.32 -2.49
C ASN A 36 -25.33 -1.93 -2.85
N ILE A 37 -25.20 -1.24 -3.99
CA ILE A 37 -23.90 -0.86 -4.55
C ILE A 37 -23.16 0.19 -3.70
N ASP A 38 -23.88 1.08 -3.02
CA ASP A 38 -23.29 2.11 -2.18
C ASP A 38 -22.63 1.49 -0.95
N GLU A 39 -23.31 0.51 -0.33
CA GLU A 39 -22.77 -0.26 0.79
C GLU A 39 -21.53 -1.06 0.37
N LEU A 40 -21.56 -1.69 -0.81
CA LEU A 40 -20.41 -2.39 -1.37
C LEU A 40 -19.24 -1.42 -1.62
N TYR A 41 -19.50 -0.21 -2.11
CA TYR A 41 -18.46 0.79 -2.33
C TYR A 41 -17.75 1.16 -1.02
N ILE A 42 -18.52 1.39 0.05
CA ILE A 42 -17.99 1.65 1.40
C ILE A 42 -17.20 0.43 1.90
N GLY A 43 -17.71 -0.79 1.69
CA GLY A 43 -17.04 -2.04 2.02
C GLY A 43 -15.67 -2.17 1.35
N ILE A 44 -15.58 -1.87 0.05
CA ILE A 44 -14.33 -1.86 -0.71
C ILE A 44 -13.36 -0.81 -0.17
N ALA A 45 -13.84 0.40 0.09
CA ALA A 45 -13.01 1.47 0.67
C ALA A 45 -12.44 1.06 2.04
N ASN A 46 -13.25 0.43 2.89
CA ASN A 46 -12.84 -0.06 4.20
C ASN A 46 -11.82 -1.21 4.08
N ALA A 47 -12.03 -2.16 3.17
CA ALA A 47 -11.09 -3.26 2.93
C ALA A 47 -9.72 -2.74 2.46
N ILE A 48 -9.70 -1.76 1.56
CA ILE A 48 -8.47 -1.10 1.10
C ILE A 48 -7.81 -0.32 2.24
N ALA A 49 -8.58 0.41 3.04
CA ALA A 49 -8.07 1.16 4.18
C ALA A 49 -7.43 0.22 5.22
N TYR A 50 -8.09 -0.90 5.52
CA TYR A 50 -7.57 -1.92 6.42
C TYR A 50 -6.28 -2.57 5.86
N TYR A 51 -6.28 -2.99 4.60
CA TYR A 51 -5.09 -3.57 3.95
C TYR A 51 -3.88 -2.65 4.11
N ASN A 52 -4.05 -1.35 3.84
CA ASN A 52 -2.94 -0.39 3.87
C ASN A 52 -2.48 -0.02 5.29
N ASN A 53 -3.41 0.12 6.24
CA ASN A 53 -3.12 0.71 7.55
C ASN A 53 -3.08 -0.29 8.70
N GLY A 54 -3.85 -1.36 8.64
CA GLY A 54 -4.07 -2.28 9.78
C GLY A 54 -3.53 -3.70 9.56
N ARG A 55 -3.45 -4.17 8.31
CA ARG A 55 -3.05 -5.56 8.02
C ARG A 55 -1.56 -5.78 8.34
N ILE A 56 -1.26 -6.63 9.32
CA ILE A 56 0.12 -6.97 9.69
C ILE A 56 0.67 -8.04 8.75
N HIS A 57 1.77 -7.74 8.07
CA HIS A 57 2.47 -8.72 7.24
C HIS A 57 3.25 -9.71 8.11
N THR A 58 3.02 -11.01 7.96
CA THR A 58 3.54 -12.06 8.85
C THR A 58 5.07 -12.09 8.95
N SER A 59 5.78 -11.85 7.85
CA SER A 59 7.26 -11.80 7.82
C SER A 59 7.85 -10.47 8.28
N LEU A 60 7.14 -9.34 8.09
CA LEU A 60 7.68 -7.99 8.36
C LEU A 60 7.24 -7.47 9.73
N LYS A 61 6.16 -8.05 10.30
CA LYS A 61 5.50 -7.60 11.53
C LYS A 61 5.06 -6.13 11.52
N LEU A 62 4.82 -5.58 10.33
CA LEU A 62 4.41 -4.20 10.09
C LEU A 62 3.24 -4.12 9.12
N SER A 63 2.48 -3.04 9.19
CA SER A 63 1.49 -2.68 8.15
C SER A 63 2.20 -2.20 6.87
N PRO A 64 1.57 -2.27 5.68
CA PRO A 64 2.13 -1.71 4.46
C PRO A 64 2.48 -0.22 4.58
N ARG A 65 1.65 0.56 5.28
CA ARG A 65 1.93 1.97 5.53
C ARG A 65 3.17 2.18 6.40
N ASP A 66 3.33 1.41 7.48
CA ASP A 66 4.49 1.56 8.36
C ASP A 66 5.78 1.08 7.70
N TYR A 67 5.69 0.03 6.88
CA TYR A 67 6.79 -0.37 6.01
C TYR A 67 7.13 0.75 5.01
N ALA A 68 6.15 1.37 4.36
CA ALA A 68 6.42 2.49 3.45
C ALA A 68 7.07 3.69 4.16
N LYS A 69 6.67 4.00 5.40
CA LYS A 69 7.31 5.03 6.23
C LYS A 69 8.78 4.68 6.53
N SER A 70 9.09 3.42 6.84
CA SER A 70 10.47 3.01 7.14
C SER A 70 11.41 3.12 5.95
N LEU A 71 10.88 3.04 4.71
CA LEU A 71 11.65 3.27 3.48
C LEU A 71 11.96 4.75 3.21
N SER A 72 11.22 5.68 3.83
CA SER A 72 11.51 7.10 3.67
C SER A 72 12.85 7.44 4.32
N LYS A 73 13.87 7.73 3.51
CA LYS A 73 15.18 8.16 4.02
C LYS A 73 14.96 9.39 4.90
N PRO A 74 15.56 9.49 6.10
CA PRO A 74 15.58 10.75 6.80
C PRO A 74 16.20 11.78 5.85
N LYS A 75 15.53 12.91 5.63
CA LYS A 75 16.18 14.04 4.95
C LYS A 75 17.49 14.24 5.67
N SER A 76 18.63 14.04 4.99
CA SER A 76 19.92 14.40 5.56
C SER A 76 19.77 15.83 6.02
N ARG A 77 19.82 16.05 7.34
CA ARG A 77 19.92 17.39 7.87
C ARG A 77 21.32 17.80 7.47
N VAL A 78 21.44 18.39 6.28
CA VAL A 78 22.62 19.14 5.88
C VAL A 78 22.64 20.27 6.89
N TYR A 79 23.33 20.04 8.02
CA TYR A 79 23.80 21.13 8.84
C TYR A 79 24.69 21.90 7.89
N ALA A 80 24.14 22.96 7.30
CA ALA A 80 24.93 24.02 6.73
C ALA A 80 25.79 24.49 7.90
N VAL A 81 27.02 23.96 7.95
CA VAL A 81 28.09 24.48 8.76
C VAL A 81 28.35 25.86 8.15
N PHE A 82 27.55 26.84 8.56
CA PHE A 82 27.79 28.23 8.25
C PHE A 82 29.12 28.56 8.91
N GLY A 83 30.16 28.50 8.09
CA GLY A 83 31.45 29.09 8.39
C GLY A 83 31.26 30.58 8.66
N LYS A 84 31.87 31.00 9.76
CA LYS A 84 32.35 32.35 10.07
C LYS A 84 31.39 33.53 9.85
N MET A 85 31.02 34.16 10.96
CA MET A 85 31.14 35.62 11.09
C MET A 85 31.41 35.92 12.57
N GLY A 86 32.69 36.08 12.91
CA GLY A 86 33.13 36.48 14.25
C GLY A 86 34.29 37.45 14.09
N ALA A 87 34.09 38.64 14.68
CA ALA A 87 34.96 39.82 14.80
C ALA A 87 35.28 40.57 13.51
#